data_AF-K9SMY4-F1
#
_entry.id   AF-K9SMY4-F1
#
_cell.length_a   1.000
_cell.length_b   1.000
_cell.length_c   1.000
_cell.angle_alpha   90.00
_cell.angle_beta   90.00
_cell.angle_gamma   90.00
#
_symmetry.space_group_name_H-M   'P 1'
#
loop_
_entity.id
_entity.type
_entity.pdbx_description
1 polymer ?
#
loop_
_entity_poly.entity_id
_entity_poly.type
_entity_poly.pdbx_seq_one_letter_code
_entity_poly.pdbx_strand_id
1 'polypeptide(L)'
;MDISTSITKFGGFEEAAGFLLEEAFRYVYRAAHYEMAEILFGERIWSVNPKSLSQTFSDDPMQSIQTLTEYLANRDDVDSLLDEDEDISELSKIWDESQVDALKADQKLSKDTKINAIDIVGHIINLSTCLEAVVNRHLFLQLDSGKLQKVHYNSIDRIELVPKILFLFKKEILDCQINITRIKQLIKLRNKAVHFKHDSRESIAPSVEELLGIWDEFGQIMALVDGEPTQELVLEYKDAMIEKWFE
;
A
#
# COMPACT_ATOMS: atom_id res chain seq x y z
N MET A 1 -30.43 -4.55 -22.91
CA MET A 1 -29.08 -5.15 -22.92
C MET A 1 -29.29 -6.66 -22.95
N ASP A 2 -28.46 -7.44 -23.64
CA ASP A 2 -28.62 -8.91 -23.60
C ASP A 2 -28.23 -9.44 -22.21
N ILE A 3 -29.05 -10.33 -21.64
CA ILE A 3 -28.90 -10.88 -20.28
C ILE A 3 -27.54 -11.56 -20.14
N SER A 4 -27.07 -12.24 -21.19
CA SER A 4 -25.74 -12.87 -21.21
C SER A 4 -24.60 -11.87 -21.00
N THR A 5 -24.72 -10.68 -21.58
CA THR A 5 -23.71 -9.63 -21.48
C THR A 5 -23.75 -8.94 -20.11
N SER A 6 -24.93 -8.83 -19.50
CA SER A 6 -25.07 -8.29 -18.14
C SER A 6 -24.43 -9.20 -17.09
N ILE A 7 -24.66 -10.52 -17.19
CA ILE A 7 -24.10 -11.51 -16.25
C ILE A 7 -22.57 -11.56 -16.33
N THR A 8 -22.01 -11.62 -17.55
CA THR A 8 -20.55 -11.69 -17.72
C THR A 8 -19.85 -10.42 -17.21
N LYS A 9 -20.44 -9.24 -17.42
CA LYS A 9 -19.87 -7.98 -16.92
C LYS A 9 -19.91 -7.91 -15.40
N PHE A 10 -21.04 -8.28 -14.80
CA PHE A 10 -21.18 -8.31 -13.34
C PHE A 10 -20.17 -9.29 -12.72
N GLY A 11 -20.15 -10.54 -13.21
CA GLY A 11 -19.26 -11.58 -12.69
C GLY A 11 -17.78 -11.22 -12.81
N GLY A 12 -17.37 -10.61 -13.93
CA GLY A 12 -15.98 -10.19 -14.11
C GLY A 12 -15.53 -9.08 -13.15
N PHE A 13 -16.41 -8.12 -12.81
CA PHE A 13 -16.07 -7.12 -11.81
C PHE A 13 -16.03 -7.70 -10.40
N GLU A 14 -16.92 -8.64 -10.08
CA GLU A 14 -16.96 -9.31 -8.78
C GLU A 14 -15.72 -10.15 -8.53
N GLU A 15 -15.33 -10.99 -9.48
CA GLU A 15 -14.12 -11.80 -9.41
C GLU A 15 -12.86 -10.92 -9.28
N ALA A 16 -12.78 -9.84 -10.09
CA ALA A 16 -11.69 -8.89 -10.01
C ALA A 16 -11.62 -8.20 -8.65
N ALA A 17 -12.75 -7.77 -8.09
CA ALA A 17 -12.79 -7.11 -6.78
C ALA A 17 -12.32 -8.04 -5.66
N GLY A 18 -12.79 -9.29 -5.63
CA GLY A 18 -12.34 -10.27 -4.64
C GLY A 18 -10.83 -10.52 -4.70
N PHE A 19 -10.30 -10.80 -5.89
CA PHE A 19 -8.86 -10.99 -6.10
C PHE A 19 -8.04 -9.77 -5.65
N LEU A 20 -8.46 -8.57 -6.06
CA LEU A 20 -7.74 -7.33 -5.74
C LEU A 20 -7.77 -7.01 -4.24
N LEU A 21 -8.85 -7.33 -3.52
CA LEU A 21 -8.91 -7.14 -2.08
C LEU A 21 -7.92 -8.07 -1.36
N GLU A 22 -7.91 -9.35 -1.73
CA GLU A 22 -6.98 -10.34 -1.14
C GLU A 22 -5.52 -9.95 -1.39
N GLU A 23 -5.21 -9.55 -2.62
CA GLU A 23 -3.88 -9.05 -2.98
C GLU A 23 -3.51 -7.80 -2.18
N ALA A 24 -4.44 -6.84 -2.06
CA ALA A 24 -4.22 -5.65 -1.26
C ALA A 24 -3.90 -5.98 0.19
N PHE A 25 -4.64 -6.91 0.81
CA PHE A 25 -4.38 -7.39 2.16
C PHE A 25 -3.00 -8.07 2.28
N ARG A 26 -2.67 -8.97 1.35
CA ARG A 26 -1.37 -9.66 1.35
C ARG A 26 -0.20 -8.69 1.30
N TYR A 27 -0.29 -7.65 0.46
CA TYR A 27 0.76 -6.65 0.32
C TYR A 27 0.93 -5.79 1.56
N VAL A 28 -0.16 -5.32 2.19
CA VAL A 28 -0.02 -4.53 3.44
C VAL A 28 0.48 -5.37 4.60
N TYR A 29 0.09 -6.64 4.66
CA TYR A 29 0.60 -7.56 5.67
C TYR A 29 2.12 -7.77 5.54
N ARG A 30 2.63 -7.93 4.31
CA ARG A 30 4.07 -7.98 4.03
C ARG A 30 4.77 -6.67 4.33
N ALA A 31 4.17 -5.54 3.95
CA ALA A 31 4.73 -4.23 4.21
C ALA A 31 4.92 -3.99 5.71
N ALA A 32 3.92 -4.34 6.53
CA ALA A 32 4.00 -4.23 7.98
C ALA A 32 5.06 -5.16 8.60
N HIS A 33 5.16 -6.39 8.08
CA HIS A 33 6.21 -7.34 8.47
C HIS A 33 7.61 -6.77 8.21
N TYR A 34 7.86 -6.23 7.01
CA TYR A 34 9.13 -5.61 6.66
C TYR A 34 9.43 -4.37 7.50
N GLU A 35 8.44 -3.52 7.77
CA GLU A 35 8.65 -2.34 8.61
C GLU A 35 9.06 -2.74 10.04
N MET A 36 8.41 -3.76 10.62
CA MET A 36 8.80 -4.30 11.93
C MET A 36 10.20 -4.92 11.89
N ALA A 37 10.54 -5.64 10.82
CA ALA A 37 11.88 -6.19 10.64
C ALA A 37 12.96 -5.10 10.53
N GLU A 38 12.68 -3.99 9.82
CA GLU A 38 13.57 -2.83 9.72
C GLU A 38 13.82 -2.20 11.10
N ILE A 39 12.79 -2.07 11.94
CA ILE A 39 12.93 -1.57 13.33
C ILE A 39 13.83 -2.49 14.16
N LEU A 40 13.55 -3.80 14.18
CA LEU A 40 14.34 -4.78 14.94
C LEU A 40 15.79 -4.88 14.43
N PHE A 41 15.98 -4.77 13.12
CA PHE A 41 17.29 -4.74 12.50
C PHE A 41 18.10 -3.52 12.96
N GLY A 42 17.48 -2.34 12.95
CA GLY A 42 18.09 -1.11 13.47
C GLY A 42 18.52 -1.26 14.92
N GLU A 43 17.65 -1.76 15.79
CA GLU A 43 17.97 -2.02 17.21
C GLU A 43 19.17 -2.96 17.38
N ARG A 44 19.28 -3.98 16.54
CA ARG A 44 20.37 -4.99 16.61
C ARG A 44 21.69 -4.48 16.08
N ILE A 45 21.71 -3.75 14.97
CA ILE A 45 22.98 -3.23 14.44
C ILE A 45 23.66 -2.32 15.45
N TRP A 46 22.90 -1.48 16.16
CA TRP A 46 23.46 -0.62 17.21
C TRP A 46 24.02 -1.40 18.42
N SER A 47 23.63 -2.67 18.58
CA SER A 47 24.15 -3.56 19.61
C SER A 47 25.40 -4.35 19.19
N VAL A 48 25.66 -4.44 17.88
CA VAL A 48 26.89 -5.01 17.32
C VAL A 48 27.96 -3.91 17.27
N ASN A 49 29.17 -4.25 17.72
CA ASN A 49 30.24 -3.32 18.09
C ASN A 49 30.51 -2.23 17.02
N PRO A 50 30.34 -0.92 17.32
CA PRO A 50 30.39 0.15 16.32
C PRO A 50 31.73 0.31 15.61
N LYS A 51 32.82 -0.33 16.07
CA LYS A 51 34.17 -0.04 15.56
C LYS A 51 34.43 -0.55 14.13
N SER A 52 33.87 -1.68 13.71
CA SER A 52 33.99 -2.16 12.31
C SER A 52 33.13 -1.29 11.39
N LEU A 53 31.84 -1.10 11.72
CA LEU A 53 30.91 -0.28 10.94
C LEU A 53 31.29 1.21 10.91
N SER A 54 31.82 1.77 12.00
CA SER A 54 32.23 3.18 12.05
C SER A 54 33.37 3.49 11.09
N GLN A 55 34.29 2.55 10.82
CA GLN A 55 35.34 2.76 9.81
C GLN A 55 34.77 2.76 8.39
N THR A 56 33.72 1.97 8.12
CA THR A 56 33.00 1.96 6.84
C THR A 56 32.19 3.24 6.60
N PHE A 57 31.68 3.90 7.67
CA PHE A 57 30.82 5.09 7.55
C PHE A 57 31.50 6.44 7.90
N SER A 58 32.67 6.46 8.54
CA SER A 58 33.34 7.70 8.96
C SER A 58 34.28 8.30 7.92
N ASP A 59 34.86 7.45 7.07
CA ASP A 59 35.73 7.87 5.98
C ASP A 59 34.93 7.74 4.68
N ASP A 60 34.03 8.69 4.41
CA ASP A 60 33.25 8.72 3.17
C ASP A 60 34.06 9.40 2.04
N PRO A 61 34.75 8.65 1.15
CA PRO A 61 35.36 9.24 -0.03
C PRO A 61 34.32 9.85 -0.98
N MET A 62 33.02 9.48 -0.91
CA MET A 62 31.98 10.11 -1.72
C MET A 62 31.77 11.59 -1.37
N GLN A 63 32.09 12.05 -0.15
CA GLN A 63 32.06 13.49 0.15
C GLN A 63 33.06 14.30 -0.69
N SER A 64 34.08 13.65 -1.25
CA SER A 64 35.09 14.29 -2.11
C SER A 64 34.80 14.18 -3.61
N ILE A 65 33.86 13.34 -4.03
CA ILE A 65 33.52 13.09 -5.44
C ILE A 65 32.37 14.00 -5.85
N GLN A 66 32.67 15.07 -6.60
CA GLN A 66 31.67 16.05 -7.01
C GLN A 66 31.13 15.78 -8.42
N THR A 67 31.79 14.91 -9.19
CA THR A 67 31.44 14.62 -10.58
C THR A 67 31.50 13.13 -10.95
N LEU A 68 30.69 12.73 -11.94
CA LEU A 68 30.64 11.36 -12.47
C LEU A 68 32.00 10.88 -13.00
N THR A 69 32.82 11.80 -13.52
CA THR A 69 34.15 11.51 -14.05
C THR A 69 35.14 11.16 -12.93
N GLU A 70 35.07 11.84 -11.79
CA GLU A 70 35.88 11.55 -10.60
C GLU A 70 35.48 10.20 -9.97
N TYR A 71 34.19 9.87 -9.99
CA TYR A 71 33.69 8.56 -9.56
C TYR A 71 34.27 7.42 -10.41
N LEU A 72 34.20 7.56 -11.74
CA LEU A 72 34.70 6.53 -12.67
C LEU A 72 36.23 6.38 -12.63
N ALA A 73 36.96 7.45 -12.28
CA ALA A 73 38.42 7.43 -12.19
C ALA A 73 38.94 6.76 -10.92
N ASN A 74 38.17 6.78 -9.82
CA ASN A 74 38.56 6.22 -8.52
C ASN A 74 37.72 4.98 -8.15
N ARG A 75 37.02 4.40 -9.12
CA ARG A 75 36.09 3.29 -8.88
C ARG A 75 36.76 2.09 -8.21
N ASP A 76 37.96 1.73 -8.64
CA ASP A 76 38.69 0.58 -8.10
C ASP A 76 39.17 0.81 -6.64
N ASP A 77 39.37 2.08 -6.25
CA ASP A 77 39.75 2.47 -4.89
C ASP A 77 38.53 2.54 -3.96
N VAL A 78 37.35 2.88 -4.48
CA VAL A 78 36.07 2.81 -3.76
C VAL A 78 35.63 1.35 -3.59
N ASP A 79 35.74 0.54 -4.64
CA ASP A 79 35.40 -0.89 -4.64
C ASP A 79 36.37 -1.73 -3.77
N SER A 80 37.51 -1.16 -3.31
CA SER A 80 38.48 -1.84 -2.42
C SER A 80 38.44 -1.40 -0.94
N LEU A 81 37.71 -0.33 -0.62
CA LEU A 81 37.31 0.00 0.78
C LEU A 81 36.21 -0.93 1.28
N LEU A 82 35.57 -1.60 0.33
CA LEU A 82 34.65 -2.68 0.50
C LEU A 82 35.44 -4.00 0.67
N ASP A 83 36.26 -4.12 1.71
CA ASP A 83 36.74 -5.43 2.18
C ASP A 83 35.55 -6.14 2.86
N GLU A 84 34.61 -6.60 2.03
CA GLU A 84 33.16 -6.56 2.32
C GLU A 84 32.49 -7.90 2.64
N ASP A 85 33.18 -9.03 2.69
CA ASP A 85 32.48 -10.33 2.78
C ASP A 85 31.99 -10.69 4.20
N GLU A 86 32.76 -10.36 5.25
CA GLU A 86 32.42 -10.77 6.63
C GLU A 86 31.38 -9.84 7.26
N ASP A 87 31.50 -8.52 7.04
CA ASP A 87 30.54 -7.51 7.51
C ASP A 87 29.20 -7.59 6.77
N ILE A 88 29.19 -7.84 5.44
CA ILE A 88 27.92 -8.06 4.69
C ILE A 88 27.25 -9.36 5.14
N SER A 89 28.02 -10.43 5.38
CA SER A 89 27.48 -11.69 5.87
C SER A 89 26.85 -11.54 7.26
N GLU A 90 27.48 -10.78 8.16
CA GLU A 90 26.92 -10.48 9.48
C GLU A 90 25.66 -9.62 9.39
N LEU A 91 25.67 -8.56 8.57
CA LEU A 91 24.48 -7.73 8.33
C LEU A 91 23.33 -8.52 7.70
N SER A 92 23.63 -9.37 6.71
CA SER A 92 22.63 -10.26 6.09
C SER A 92 22.03 -11.20 7.12
N LYS A 93 22.85 -11.77 8.00
CA LYS A 93 22.38 -12.65 9.07
C LYS A 93 21.47 -11.92 10.05
N ILE A 94 21.85 -10.72 10.50
CA ILE A 94 21.03 -9.91 11.41
C ILE A 94 19.71 -9.53 10.75
N TRP A 95 19.72 -9.21 9.45
CA TRP A 95 18.51 -8.94 8.68
C TRP A 95 17.58 -10.17 8.61
N ASP A 96 18.11 -11.34 8.28
CA ASP A 96 17.33 -12.58 8.21
C ASP A 96 16.74 -12.95 9.58
N GLU A 97 17.51 -12.82 10.65
CA GLU A 97 17.04 -13.02 12.02
C GLU A 97 15.95 -12.01 12.40
N SER A 98 16.10 -10.75 12.00
CA SER A 98 15.10 -9.70 12.27
C SER A 98 13.78 -9.95 11.55
N GLN A 99 13.82 -10.49 10.32
CA GLN A 99 12.61 -10.90 9.61
C GLN A 99 11.88 -12.06 10.30
N VAL A 100 12.61 -13.07 10.78
CA VAL A 100 12.03 -14.20 11.52
C VAL A 100 11.42 -13.73 12.83
N ASP A 101 12.10 -12.83 13.53
CA ASP A 101 11.66 -12.35 14.83
C ASP A 101 10.50 -11.35 14.71
N ALA A 102 10.43 -10.55 13.64
CA ALA A 102 9.26 -9.71 13.36
C ALA A 102 7.95 -10.53 13.28
N LEU A 103 8.00 -11.75 12.75
CA LEU A 103 6.82 -12.64 12.72
C LEU A 103 6.40 -13.13 14.11
N LYS A 104 7.34 -13.22 15.05
CA LYS A 104 7.12 -13.71 16.42
C LYS A 104 6.94 -12.57 17.43
N ALA A 105 7.27 -11.34 17.04
CA ALA A 105 7.16 -10.18 17.89
C ALA A 105 5.68 -9.95 18.27
N ASP A 106 5.48 -9.63 19.55
CA ASP A 106 4.23 -9.12 20.09
C ASP A 106 4.14 -7.59 19.98
N GLN A 107 5.25 -6.93 19.58
CA GLN A 107 5.30 -5.51 19.32
C GLN A 107 4.46 -5.17 18.09
N LYS A 108 3.76 -4.03 18.16
CA LYS A 108 2.96 -3.47 17.07
C LYS A 108 3.52 -2.13 16.63
N LEU A 109 3.20 -1.75 15.40
CA LEU A 109 3.54 -0.47 14.83
C LEU A 109 2.54 0.57 15.37
N SER A 110 3.08 1.67 15.90
CA SER A 110 2.27 2.75 16.44
C SER A 110 1.49 3.45 15.32
N LYS A 111 0.40 4.13 15.70
CA LYS A 111 -0.49 4.84 14.75
C LYS A 111 0.20 5.86 13.87
N ASP A 112 1.24 6.50 14.37
CA ASP A 112 2.05 7.51 13.68
C ASP A 112 3.17 6.91 12.83
N THR A 113 3.51 5.63 13.01
CA THR A 113 4.52 4.94 12.21
C THR A 113 4.15 4.98 10.74
N LYS A 114 5.12 5.36 9.89
CA LYS A 114 5.00 5.41 8.44
C LYS A 114 5.43 4.08 7.84
N ILE A 115 4.61 3.50 6.97
CA ILE A 115 4.95 2.24 6.29
C ILE A 115 5.69 2.56 4.99
N ASN A 116 7.01 2.40 5.03
CA ASN A 116 7.90 2.69 3.92
C ASN A 116 8.19 1.46 3.07
N ALA A 117 8.03 0.24 3.59
CA ALA A 117 8.26 -1.00 2.85
C ALA A 117 7.63 -0.99 1.44
N ILE A 118 8.38 -1.47 0.43
CA ILE A 118 8.02 -1.37 -1.00
C ILE A 118 6.65 -2.01 -1.32
N ASP A 119 6.28 -3.07 -0.60
CA ASP A 119 4.99 -3.75 -0.73
C ASP A 119 3.78 -2.82 -0.53
N ILE A 120 3.95 -1.67 0.13
CA ILE A 120 2.88 -0.68 0.29
C ILE A 120 2.37 -0.15 -1.06
N VAL A 121 3.23 -0.11 -2.08
CA VAL A 121 2.86 0.23 -3.47
C VAL A 121 1.83 -0.76 -3.99
N GLY A 122 2.10 -2.05 -3.81
CA GLY A 122 1.20 -3.13 -4.20
C GLY A 122 -0.13 -3.03 -3.47
N HIS A 123 -0.13 -2.74 -2.17
CA HIS A 123 -1.34 -2.53 -1.39
C HIS A 123 -2.21 -1.39 -1.96
N ILE A 124 -1.62 -0.21 -2.14
CA ILE A 124 -2.31 1.00 -2.60
C ILE A 124 -2.92 0.78 -3.99
N ILE A 125 -2.17 0.18 -4.91
CA ILE A 125 -2.64 -0.08 -6.29
C ILE A 125 -3.81 -1.07 -6.27
N ASN A 126 -3.67 -2.18 -5.55
CA ASN A 126 -4.70 -3.21 -5.52
C ASN A 126 -5.97 -2.72 -4.82
N LEU A 127 -5.87 -2.05 -3.66
CA LEU A 127 -7.04 -1.54 -2.94
C LEU A 127 -7.81 -0.49 -3.74
N SER A 128 -7.08 0.43 -4.38
CA SER A 128 -7.71 1.46 -5.21
C SER A 128 -8.35 0.90 -6.48
N THR A 129 -7.75 -0.13 -7.09
CA THR A 129 -8.33 -0.83 -8.25
C THR A 129 -9.53 -1.67 -7.82
N CYS A 130 -9.50 -2.29 -6.64
CA CYS A 130 -10.64 -2.99 -6.06
C CYS A 130 -11.84 -2.04 -5.89
N LEU A 131 -11.61 -0.85 -5.30
CA LEU A 131 -12.65 0.16 -5.15
C LEU A 131 -13.25 0.55 -6.51
N GLU A 132 -12.40 0.71 -7.53
CA GLU A 132 -12.83 1.04 -8.88
C GLU A 132 -13.70 -0.08 -9.50
N ALA A 133 -13.32 -1.35 -9.33
CA ALA A 133 -14.11 -2.48 -9.78
C ALA A 133 -15.50 -2.52 -9.12
N VAL A 134 -15.55 -2.37 -7.79
CA VAL A 134 -16.81 -2.35 -7.02
C VAL A 134 -17.70 -1.20 -7.43
N VAL A 135 -17.16 0.02 -7.54
CA VAL A 135 -17.92 1.21 -7.94
C VAL A 135 -18.47 1.07 -9.35
N ASN A 136 -17.67 0.54 -10.29
CA ASN A 136 -18.13 0.31 -11.66
C ASN A 136 -19.21 -0.77 -11.73
N ARG A 137 -19.09 -1.85 -10.94
CA ARG A 137 -20.13 -2.87 -10.80
C ARG A 137 -21.43 -2.26 -10.26
N HIS A 138 -21.33 -1.48 -9.18
CA HIS A 138 -22.51 -0.83 -8.59
C HIS A 138 -23.18 0.12 -9.59
N LEU A 139 -22.40 0.94 -10.31
CA LEU A 139 -22.91 1.80 -11.37
C LEU A 139 -23.64 1.01 -12.46
N PHE A 140 -23.10 -0.15 -12.84
CA PHE A 140 -23.74 -1.06 -13.78
C PHE A 140 -25.06 -1.63 -13.25
N LEU A 141 -25.14 -2.04 -11.98
CA LEU A 141 -26.39 -2.51 -11.35
C LEU A 141 -27.46 -1.41 -11.30
N GLN A 142 -27.08 -0.16 -11.06
CA GLN A 142 -28.02 0.96 -11.10
C GLN A 142 -28.62 1.15 -12.50
N LEU A 143 -27.81 0.94 -13.56
CA LEU A 143 -28.31 0.94 -14.94
C LEU A 143 -29.27 -0.24 -15.19
N ASP A 144 -28.86 -1.45 -14.82
CA ASP A 144 -29.61 -2.68 -15.11
C ASP A 144 -30.96 -2.71 -14.37
N SER A 145 -30.98 -2.25 -13.11
CA SER A 145 -32.21 -2.10 -12.31
C SER A 145 -33.10 -0.94 -12.74
N GLY A 146 -32.71 -0.14 -13.73
CA GLY A 146 -33.46 1.01 -14.23
C GLY A 146 -33.43 2.24 -13.31
N LYS A 147 -32.68 2.20 -12.20
CA LYS A 147 -32.48 3.33 -11.28
C LYS A 147 -31.63 4.45 -11.91
N LEU A 148 -30.78 4.10 -12.88
CA LEU A 148 -29.95 5.03 -13.65
C LEU A 148 -30.28 4.97 -15.14
N GLN A 149 -30.54 6.12 -15.75
CA GLN A 149 -30.75 6.20 -17.20
C GLN A 149 -29.45 5.97 -17.98
N LYS A 150 -29.54 5.31 -19.13
CA LYS A 150 -28.40 5.00 -20.01
C LYS A 150 -27.56 6.22 -20.40
N VAL A 151 -28.19 7.38 -20.62
CA VAL A 151 -27.47 8.62 -20.95
C VAL A 151 -26.55 9.06 -19.81
N HIS A 152 -27.05 9.01 -18.56
CA HIS A 152 -26.24 9.34 -17.38
C HIS A 152 -25.15 8.30 -17.13
N TYR A 153 -25.48 7.01 -17.26
CA TYR A 153 -24.47 5.94 -17.17
C TYR A 153 -23.30 6.18 -18.13
N ASN A 154 -23.58 6.42 -19.42
CA ASN A 154 -22.53 6.62 -20.42
C ASN A 154 -21.63 7.83 -20.12
N SER A 155 -22.18 8.87 -19.51
CA SER A 155 -21.40 10.03 -19.07
C SER A 155 -20.53 9.70 -17.87
N ILE A 156 -21.04 8.95 -16.89
CA ILE A 156 -20.39 8.68 -15.61
C ILE A 156 -19.37 7.55 -15.70
N ASP A 157 -19.64 6.51 -16.47
CA ASP A 157 -18.77 5.33 -16.61
C ASP A 157 -17.35 5.68 -17.05
N ARG A 158 -17.18 6.80 -17.75
CA ARG A 158 -15.90 7.27 -18.32
C ARG A 158 -15.13 8.27 -17.46
N ILE A 159 -15.71 8.74 -16.35
CA ILE A 159 -15.04 9.73 -15.49
C ILE A 159 -14.15 9.04 -14.44
N GLU A 160 -13.32 9.84 -13.77
CA GLU A 160 -12.46 9.38 -12.68
C GLU A 160 -13.27 8.85 -11.48
N LEU A 161 -12.62 8.04 -10.64
CA LEU A 161 -13.28 7.33 -9.54
C LEU A 161 -13.93 8.25 -8.50
N VAL A 162 -13.28 9.33 -8.08
CA VAL A 162 -13.82 10.21 -7.03
C VAL A 162 -15.14 10.87 -7.47
N PRO A 163 -15.25 11.46 -8.67
CA PRO A 163 -16.54 11.91 -9.19
C PRO A 163 -17.61 10.82 -9.28
N LYS A 164 -17.27 9.57 -9.62
CA LYS A 164 -18.23 8.44 -9.61
C LYS A 164 -18.78 8.19 -8.21
N ILE A 165 -17.92 8.15 -7.20
CA ILE A 165 -18.30 7.95 -5.79
C ILE A 165 -19.17 9.11 -5.32
N LEU A 166 -18.81 10.36 -5.63
CA LEU A 166 -19.63 11.54 -5.31
C LEU A 166 -21.03 11.49 -5.94
N PHE A 167 -21.14 10.94 -7.15
CA PHE A 167 -22.42 10.78 -7.82
C PHE A 167 -23.26 9.69 -7.17
N LEU A 168 -22.69 8.50 -6.97
CA LEU A 168 -23.39 7.32 -6.47
C LEU A 168 -23.81 7.46 -5.00
N PHE A 169 -22.95 8.03 -4.16
CA PHE A 169 -23.12 8.07 -2.71
C PHE A 169 -23.32 9.51 -2.18
N LYS A 170 -23.93 10.37 -3.01
CA LYS A 170 -24.10 11.79 -2.68
C LYS A 170 -24.78 11.98 -1.32
N LYS A 171 -25.83 11.21 -1.05
CA LYS A 171 -26.63 11.36 0.17
C LYS A 171 -25.82 10.90 1.38
N GLU A 172 -25.20 9.74 1.29
CA GLU A 172 -24.40 9.13 2.34
C GLU A 172 -23.20 10.01 2.71
N ILE A 173 -22.60 10.70 1.73
CA ILE A 173 -21.54 11.68 1.97
C ILE A 173 -22.08 12.94 2.66
N LEU A 174 -23.25 13.46 2.25
CA LEU A 174 -23.87 14.62 2.90
C LEU A 174 -24.34 14.32 4.32
N ASP A 175 -24.75 13.08 4.57
CA ASP A 175 -25.16 12.57 5.88
C ASP A 175 -23.95 12.11 6.73
N CYS A 176 -22.71 12.36 6.26
CA CYS A 176 -21.45 12.01 6.92
C CYS A 176 -21.25 10.50 7.20
N GLN A 177 -21.93 9.63 6.46
CA GLN A 177 -21.75 8.17 6.53
C GLN A 177 -20.50 7.69 5.80
N ILE A 178 -20.04 8.44 4.79
CA ILE A 178 -18.78 8.18 4.07
C ILE A 178 -17.89 9.41 4.17
N ASN A 179 -16.67 9.25 4.70
CA ASN A 179 -15.67 10.30 4.64
C ASN A 179 -14.88 10.24 3.33
N ILE A 180 -15.29 11.05 2.35
CA ILE A 180 -14.63 11.10 1.04
C ILE A 180 -13.14 11.50 1.11
N THR A 181 -12.67 12.09 2.22
CA THR A 181 -11.28 12.52 2.39
C THR A 181 -10.31 11.34 2.38
N ARG A 182 -10.67 10.22 3.03
CA ARG A 182 -9.83 9.00 3.07
C ARG A 182 -9.72 8.35 1.69
N ILE A 183 -10.82 8.32 0.95
CA ILE A 183 -10.82 7.86 -0.44
C ILE A 183 -9.95 8.76 -1.33
N LYS A 184 -10.05 10.08 -1.18
CA LYS A 184 -9.17 11.02 -1.91
C LYS A 184 -7.70 10.79 -1.56
N GLN A 185 -7.38 10.48 -0.30
CA GLN A 185 -6.02 10.11 0.10
C GLN A 185 -5.55 8.83 -0.60
N LEU A 186 -6.36 7.77 -0.63
CA LEU A 186 -6.04 6.53 -1.36
C LEU A 186 -5.73 6.81 -2.84
N ILE A 187 -6.54 7.64 -3.51
CA ILE A 187 -6.30 7.97 -4.93
C ILE A 187 -5.06 8.85 -5.12
N LYS A 188 -4.78 9.77 -4.21
CA LYS A 188 -3.53 10.54 -4.21
C LYS A 188 -2.31 9.62 -4.06
N LEU A 189 -2.39 8.63 -3.17
CA LEU A 189 -1.34 7.62 -2.99
C LEU A 189 -1.18 6.76 -4.24
N ARG A 190 -2.26 6.28 -4.85
CA ARG A 190 -2.25 5.53 -6.12
C ARG A 190 -1.52 6.30 -7.22
N ASN A 191 -1.85 7.57 -7.40
CA ASN A 191 -1.24 8.40 -8.45
C ASN A 191 0.28 8.52 -8.28
N LYS A 192 0.76 8.57 -7.03
CA LYS A 192 2.20 8.55 -6.74
C LYS A 192 2.81 7.16 -6.95
N ALA A 193 2.12 6.11 -6.50
CA ALA A 193 2.55 4.72 -6.64
C ALA A 193 2.73 4.28 -8.11
N VAL A 194 1.87 4.75 -9.03
CA VAL A 194 1.99 4.47 -10.47
C VAL A 194 3.25 5.11 -11.09
N HIS A 195 3.75 6.19 -10.50
CA HIS A 195 4.97 6.89 -10.93
C HIS A 195 6.13 6.66 -9.96
N PHE A 196 6.13 5.53 -9.26
CA PHE A 196 7.10 5.24 -8.23
C PHE A 196 8.54 5.32 -8.75
N LYS A 197 9.34 6.10 -8.03
CA LYS A 197 10.80 6.18 -8.16
C LYS A 197 11.42 5.96 -6.78
N HIS A 198 12.66 5.48 -6.74
CA HIS A 198 13.34 5.15 -5.49
C HIS A 198 13.43 6.33 -4.51
N ASP A 199 13.67 7.53 -5.03
CA ASP A 199 13.71 8.82 -4.29
C ASP A 199 12.33 9.32 -3.79
N SER A 200 11.24 8.66 -4.19
CA SER A 200 9.87 9.06 -3.84
C SER A 200 9.23 8.22 -2.74
N ARG A 201 9.99 7.30 -2.11
CA ARG A 201 9.51 6.34 -1.09
C ARG A 201 8.76 7.01 0.07
N GLU A 202 9.31 8.09 0.63
CA GLU A 202 8.66 8.85 1.71
C GLU A 202 7.33 9.47 1.28
N SER A 203 7.19 9.82 0.00
CA SER A 203 6.00 10.49 -0.51
C SER A 203 4.79 9.56 -0.62
N ILE A 204 5.00 8.25 -0.64
CA ILE A 204 3.97 7.21 -0.75
C ILE A 204 3.71 6.47 0.58
N ALA A 205 4.44 6.78 1.64
CA ALA A 205 4.32 6.11 2.93
C ALA A 205 3.13 6.68 3.73
N PRO A 206 1.98 5.97 3.82
CA PRO A 206 0.93 6.35 4.74
C PRO A 206 1.36 6.01 6.18
N SER A 207 0.80 6.73 7.16
CA SER A 207 0.88 6.24 8.54
C SER A 207 -0.08 5.07 8.76
N VAL A 208 0.14 4.29 9.81
CA VAL A 208 -0.80 3.25 10.25
C VAL A 208 -2.21 3.82 10.44
N GLU A 209 -2.35 4.99 11.08
CA GLU A 209 -3.65 5.66 11.22
C GLU A 209 -4.29 6.01 9.87
N GLU A 210 -3.51 6.51 8.92
CA GLU A 210 -4.01 6.81 7.57
C GLU A 210 -4.48 5.55 6.85
N LEU A 211 -3.74 4.44 6.97
CA LEU A 211 -4.12 3.14 6.41
C LEU A 211 -5.42 2.62 7.01
N LEU A 212 -5.51 2.54 8.34
CA LEU A 212 -6.71 2.05 9.01
C LEU A 212 -7.94 2.89 8.66
N GLY A 213 -7.79 4.21 8.59
CA GLY A 213 -8.86 5.10 8.15
C GLY A 213 -9.24 4.95 6.67
N ILE A 214 -8.33 4.50 5.80
CA ILE A 214 -8.68 4.13 4.42
C ILE A 214 -9.50 2.84 4.40
N TRP A 215 -9.12 1.84 5.20
CA TRP A 215 -9.83 0.56 5.30
C TRP A 215 -11.23 0.72 5.88
N ASP A 216 -11.41 1.57 6.89
CA ASP A 216 -12.73 1.90 7.44
C ASP A 216 -13.67 2.45 6.37
N GLU A 217 -13.21 3.45 5.63
CA GLU A 217 -14.02 4.11 4.61
C GLU A 217 -14.25 3.21 3.40
N PHE A 218 -13.30 2.33 3.09
CA PHE A 218 -13.50 1.27 2.10
C PHE A 218 -14.61 0.31 2.55
N GLY A 219 -14.59 -0.15 3.81
CA GLY A 219 -15.64 -1.01 4.38
C GLY A 219 -17.02 -0.35 4.43
N GLN A 220 -17.08 0.94 4.74
CA GLN A 220 -18.33 1.72 4.68
C GLN A 220 -18.92 1.75 3.26
N ILE A 221 -18.09 1.87 2.23
CA ILE A 221 -18.56 1.79 0.83
C ILE A 221 -19.06 0.38 0.52
N MET A 222 -18.37 -0.68 0.98
CA MET A 222 -18.83 -2.06 0.77
C MET A 222 -20.20 -2.32 1.41
N ALA A 223 -20.53 -1.65 2.51
CA ALA A 223 -21.86 -1.75 3.15
C ALA A 223 -23.01 -1.18 2.30
N LEU A 224 -22.70 -0.33 1.31
CA LEU A 224 -23.66 0.42 0.50
C LEU A 224 -23.87 -0.17 -0.90
N VAL A 225 -23.12 -1.21 -1.24
CA VAL A 225 -23.12 -1.82 -2.57
C VAL A 225 -23.46 -3.30 -2.47
N ASP A 226 -24.16 -3.81 -3.47
CA ASP A 226 -24.44 -5.24 -3.57
C ASP A 226 -23.24 -6.02 -4.14
N GLY A 227 -23.05 -7.26 -3.67
CA GLY A 227 -22.04 -8.22 -4.15
C GLY A 227 -20.71 -8.17 -3.38
N GLU A 228 -19.74 -8.98 -3.79
CA GLU A 228 -18.44 -9.12 -3.12
C GLU A 228 -17.40 -8.04 -3.54
N PRO A 229 -16.41 -7.68 -2.71
CA PRO A 229 -16.27 -8.09 -1.31
C PRO A 229 -17.30 -7.41 -0.40
N THR A 230 -17.76 -8.14 0.60
CA THR A 230 -18.64 -7.61 1.67
C THR A 230 -17.89 -6.71 2.65
N GLN A 231 -18.65 -5.90 3.39
CA GLN A 231 -18.10 -5.14 4.52
C GLN A 231 -17.50 -6.09 5.59
N GLU A 232 -18.13 -7.22 5.86
CA GLU A 232 -17.63 -8.16 6.87
C GLU A 232 -16.23 -8.67 6.52
N LEU A 233 -16.00 -9.05 5.26
CA LEU A 233 -14.68 -9.51 4.81
C LEU A 233 -13.60 -8.42 4.92
N VAL A 234 -13.95 -7.17 4.59
CA VAL A 234 -13.03 -6.03 4.74
C VAL A 234 -12.65 -5.82 6.20
N LEU A 235 -13.64 -5.90 7.11
CA LEU A 235 -13.41 -5.75 8.54
C LEU A 235 -12.58 -6.92 9.09
N GLU A 236 -12.80 -8.15 8.63
CA GLU A 236 -11.99 -9.31 8.99
C GLU A 236 -10.51 -9.08 8.64
N TYR A 237 -10.22 -8.63 7.42
CA TYR A 237 -8.85 -8.30 7.01
C TYR A 237 -8.26 -7.15 7.81
N LYS A 238 -9.06 -6.11 8.09
CA LYS A 238 -8.63 -5.00 8.93
C LYS A 238 -8.27 -5.46 10.34
N ASP A 239 -9.14 -6.26 10.95
CA ASP A 239 -8.95 -6.78 12.30
C ASP A 239 -7.73 -7.69 12.38
N ALA A 240 -7.47 -8.52 11.36
CA ALA A 240 -6.26 -9.33 11.28
C ALA A 240 -4.98 -8.47 11.23
N MET A 241 -5.00 -7.33 10.53
CA MET A 241 -3.87 -6.39 10.54
C MET A 241 -3.68 -5.74 11.90
N ILE A 242 -4.76 -5.33 12.58
CA ILE A 242 -4.69 -4.73 13.92
C ILE A 242 -4.22 -5.75 14.94
N GLU A 243 -4.76 -6.96 14.90
CA GLU A 243 -4.38 -8.03 15.81
C GLU A 243 -2.89 -8.30 15.75
N LYS A 244 -2.33 -8.38 14.53
CA LYS A 244 -0.94 -8.76 14.34
C LYS A 244 0.05 -7.60 14.34
N TRP A 245 -0.26 -6.50 13.66
CA TRP A 245 0.75 -5.52 13.26
C TRP A 245 0.52 -4.10 13.79
N PHE A 246 -0.72 -3.67 14.03
CA PHE A 246 -1.04 -2.25 14.23
C PHE A 246 -1.71 -1.95 15.58
N GLU A 247 -1.30 -0.85 16.23
CA GLU A 247 -1.92 -0.31 17.46
C GLU A 247 -3.19 0.52 17.22
#